data_AF-A0A2V6V034-F1
#
_entry.id   AF-A0A2V6V034-F1
#
_cell.length_a   1.000
_cell.length_b   1.000
_cell.length_c   1.000
_cell.angle_alpha   90.00
_cell.angle_beta   90.00
_cell.angle_gamma   90.00
#
_symmetry.space_group_name_H-M   'P 1'
#
loop_
_entity.id
_entity.type
_entity.pdbx_description
1 polymer ?
#
loop_
_entity_poly.entity_id
_entity_poly.type
_entity_poly.pdbx_seq_one_letter_code
_entity_poly.pdbx_strand_id
1 'polypeptide(L)' 'KRIVVTEFPSIEQARRGYDSEEYRALKALRLRTARGSVVLVEGI' A
#
# COMPACT_ATOMS: atom_id res chain seq x y z
N LYS A 1 -7.66 -16.82 -0.75
CA LYS A 1 -6.33 -16.16 -0.67
C LYS A 1 -6.32 -15.00 -1.67
N ARG A 2 -6.04 -13.76 -1.25
CA ARG A 2 -6.09 -12.56 -2.12
C ARG A 2 -4.68 -12.00 -2.29
N ILE A 3 -4.30 -11.69 -3.52
CA ILE A 3 -3.03 -11.02 -3.87
C ILE A 3 -3.41 -9.80 -4.72
N VAL A 4 -2.80 -8.65 -4.42
CA VAL A 4 -3.02 -7.39 -5.14
C VAL A 4 -1.66 -6.81 -5.47
N VAL A 5 -1.47 -6.36 -6.70
CA VAL A 5 -0.27 -5.68 -7.19
C VAL A 5 -0.71 -4.35 -7.77
N THR A 6 0.02 -3.28 -7.45
CA THR A 6 -0.25 -1.93 -7.93
C THR A 6 1.06 -1.29 -8.34
N GLU A 7 1.13 -0.87 -9.59
CA GLU A 7 2.29 -0.20 -10.16
C GLU A 7 2.26 1.30 -9.85
N PHE A 8 3.43 1.86 -9.56
CA PHE A 8 3.63 3.29 -9.38
C PHE A 8 4.81 3.74 -10.24
N PRO A 9 4.83 5.00 -10.71
CA PRO A 9 5.95 5.52 -11.50
C PRO A 9 7.31 5.50 -10.80
N SER A 10 7.35 5.50 -9.46
CA SER A 10 8.57 5.34 -8.67
C SER A 10 8.30 4.80 -7.27
N ILE A 11 9.33 4.30 -6.59
CA ILE A 11 9.21 3.80 -5.21
C ILE A 11 8.83 4.90 -4.22
N GLU A 12 9.26 6.15 -4.46
CA GLU A 12 8.90 7.31 -3.66
C GLU A 12 7.42 7.66 -3.82
N GLN A 13 6.86 7.53 -5.03
CA GLN A 13 5.44 7.73 -5.26
C GLN A 13 4.61 6.66 -4.54
N ALA A 14 5.05 5.40 -4.57
CA ALA A 14 4.40 4.32 -3.83
C ALA A 14 4.42 4.59 -2.31
N ARG A 15 5.55 5.05 -1.76
CA ARG A 15 5.66 5.46 -0.34
C ARG A 15 4.74 6.62 -0.01
N ARG A 16 4.76 7.69 -0.81
CA ARG A 16 3.87 8.86 -0.62
C ARG A 16 2.41 8.46 -0.64
N GLY A 17 1.99 7.59 -1.56
CA GLY A 17 0.62 7.07 -1.60
C GLY A 17 0.26 6.23 -0.37
N TYR A 18 1.18 5.38 0.10
CA TYR A 18 0.95 4.53 1.28
C TYR A 18 0.88 5.33 2.60
N ASP A 19 1.56 6.46 2.67
CA ASP A 19 1.63 7.33 3.86
C ASP A 19 0.80 8.61 3.75
N SER A 20 0.00 8.76 2.69
CA SER A 20 -0.82 9.94 2.46
C SER A 20 -1.96 10.08 3.49
N GLU A 21 -2.42 11.33 3.69
CA GLU A 21 -3.57 11.64 4.54
C GLU A 21 -4.84 10.97 3.99
N GLU A 22 -5.04 11.07 2.68
CA GLU A 22 -6.20 10.55 1.97
C GLU A 22 -6.32 9.03 2.12
N TYR A 23 -5.19 8.31 2.16
CA TYR A 23 -5.18 6.85 2.32
C TYR A 23 -5.25 6.40 3.79
N ARG A 24 -5.05 7.29 4.77
CA ARG A 24 -4.91 6.92 6.19
C ARG A 24 -6.13 6.20 6.74
N ALA A 25 -7.34 6.71 6.51
CA ALA A 25 -8.58 6.12 7.02
C ALA A 25 -8.82 4.72 6.42
N LEU A 26 -8.56 4.55 5.12
CA LEU A 26 -8.70 3.27 4.41
C LEU A 26 -7.66 2.24 4.90
N LYS A 27 -6.42 2.68 5.12
CA LYS A 27 -5.34 1.86 5.71
C LYS A 27 -5.73 1.38 7.10
N ALA A 28 -6.24 2.26 7.96
CA ALA A 28 -6.70 1.90 9.30
C ALA A 28 -7.84 0.86 9.26
N LEU A 29 -8.83 1.04 8.38
CA LEU A 29 -9.90 0.06 8.20
C LEU A 29 -9.34 -1.30 7.77
N ARG A 30 -8.45 -1.32 6.78
CA ARG A 30 -7.82 -2.56 6.27
C ARG A 30 -7.05 -3.31 7.35
N LEU A 31 -6.28 -2.60 8.18
CA LEU A 31 -5.52 -3.21 9.28
C LEU A 31 -6.42 -3.82 10.36
N ARG A 32 -7.63 -3.27 10.56
CA ARG A 32 -8.61 -3.79 11.52
C ARG A 32 -9.37 -5.02 11.02
N THR A 33 -9.61 -5.12 9.71
CA THR A 33 -10.53 -6.13 9.14
C THR A 33 -9.82 -7.24 8.38
N ALA A 34 -8.54 -7.07 8.03
CA ALA A 34 -7.79 -8.05 7.26
C ALA A 34 -6.38 -8.29 7.83
N ARG A 35 -5.92 -9.53 7.72
CA ARG A 35 -4.53 -9.93 8.01
C ARG A 35 -3.78 -10.16 6.70
N GLY A 36 -2.57 -9.61 6.61
CA GLY A 36 -1.70 -9.80 5.45
C GLY A 36 -0.47 -8.91 5.51
N SER A 37 0.48 -9.17 4.62
CA SER A 37 1.70 -8.40 4.47
C SER A 37 1.59 -7.45 3.28
N VAL A 38 2.18 -6.27 3.40
CA VAL A 38 2.38 -5.32 2.30
C VAL A 38 3.87 -5.10 2.15
N VAL A 39 4.36 -5.15 0.93
CA VAL A 39 5.74 -4.83 0.58
C VAL A 39 5.73 -3.79 -0.53
N LEU A 40 6.68 -2.86 -0.47
CA LEU A 40 6.98 -1.94 -1.57
C LEU A 40 8.27 -2.45 -2.20
N VAL A 41 8.24 -2.72 -3.50
CA VAL A 41 9.36 -3.31 -4.25
C VAL A 41 9.75 -2.33 -5.34
N GLU A 42 11.05 -2.03 -5.42
CA GLU A 42 11.62 -1.28 -6.54
C GLU A 42 11.84 -2.23 -7.73
N GLY A 43 11.39 -1.81 -8.91
CA GLY A 43 11.62 -2.55 -10.14
C GLY A 43 13.10 -2.53 -10.55
N ILE A 44 13.53 -3.55 -11.29
CA ILE A 44 14.88 -3.63 -11.89
C ILE A 44 14.84 -3.08 -13.31
#